data_AF-A0A9P6HCN2-F1
#
_entry.id   AF-A0A9P6HCN2-F1
#
_cell.length_a   1.000
_cell.length_b   1.000
_cell.length_c   1.000
_cell.angle_alpha   90.00
_cell.angle_beta   90.00
_cell.angle_gamma   90.00
#
_symmetry.space_group_name_H-M   'P 1'
#
loop_
_entity.id
_entity.type
_entity.pdbx_description
1 polymer ?
#
loop_
_entity_poly.entity_id
_entity_poly.type
_entity_poly.pdbx_seq_one_letter_code
_entity_poly.pdbx_strand_id
1 'polypeptide(L)'
;MYLELIWSQWKDIIAFSDLNRGNLPLLRTLEIISSETYTSRGGRNVVVAPSLPFFRGSINLESFTFHSWRLSFLSHFVFPNLTTFKLLSRPAEECSASCLLNFLEASPTLQTIEMTISARLVLTSVPQEMVVALPNVETFSLHIAGRSAANVYDIAAHISCPCAKYTSLSHDVYESYTNDELEAFPTPDLLNTIIHRYTESPIEEIELKIKPSEGDKDTDCSLTFRSSNATVVELSFKVTNTGLDEAELNVPRTEMGWRFFSQALTTIQHRPLLSHVKRLHIEHRAVVSNTYEMLCIAAKVPVLFDSLGPLDKLRIRGCDLHIFFDAFLENPRLCNSKPVVFPQVKKLVVLHPLMEIDETECTKAIVGLARLQHSRGIPFELVKVRMWNLPAGMAEELEQWVNVVDCDEEEEEYV
;
A
#
# COMPACT_ATOMS: atom_id res chain seq x y z
N MET A 1 0.02 17.79 31.05
CA MET A 1 -0.13 16.60 31.90
C MET A 1 -0.40 15.41 31.00
N TYR A 2 0.36 14.33 31.17
CA TYR A 2 0.17 13.05 30.49
C TYR A 2 -0.64 12.14 31.42
N LEU A 3 -1.71 11.53 30.91
CA LEU A 3 -2.48 10.55 31.66
C LEU A 3 -2.57 9.27 30.85
N GLU A 4 -1.82 8.27 31.28
CA GLU A 4 -1.94 6.90 30.80
C GLU A 4 -2.82 6.13 31.78
N LEU A 5 -3.84 5.50 31.22
CA LEU A 5 -4.83 4.77 31.97
C LEU A 5 -4.90 3.33 31.46
N ILE A 6 -4.35 2.41 32.25
CA ILE A 6 -4.41 0.98 32.00
C ILE A 6 -5.55 0.40 32.82
N TRP A 7 -6.58 -0.12 32.17
CA TRP A 7 -7.76 -0.67 32.84
C TRP A 7 -8.04 -2.10 32.41
N SER A 8 -8.47 -2.89 33.40
CA SER A 8 -8.92 -4.26 33.15
C SER A 8 -10.38 -4.34 32.72
N GLN A 9 -11.22 -3.36 33.11
CA GLN A 9 -12.66 -3.37 32.84
C GLN A 9 -13.19 -1.98 32.48
N TRP A 10 -14.18 -1.93 31.59
CA TRP A 10 -14.80 -0.67 31.16
C TRP A 10 -15.48 0.13 32.26
N LYS A 11 -16.04 -0.55 33.26
CA LYS A 11 -16.67 0.09 34.42
C LYS A 11 -15.70 1.03 35.15
N ASP A 12 -14.41 0.73 35.10
CA ASP A 12 -13.40 1.49 35.82
C ASP A 12 -13.08 2.80 35.07
N ILE A 13 -13.10 2.77 33.74
CA ILE A 13 -13.04 3.99 32.89
C ILE A 13 -14.25 4.88 33.17
N ILE A 14 -15.46 4.28 33.26
CA ILE A 14 -16.69 5.02 33.59
C ILE A 14 -16.54 5.69 34.96
N ALA A 15 -16.16 4.92 35.99
CA ALA A 15 -15.99 5.44 37.34
C ALA A 15 -14.95 6.57 37.39
N PHE A 16 -13.82 6.41 36.70
CA PHE A 16 -12.80 7.44 36.64
C PHE A 16 -13.28 8.70 35.92
N SER A 17 -13.92 8.55 34.75
CA SER A 17 -14.48 9.70 34.05
C SER A 17 -15.54 10.39 34.88
N ASP A 18 -16.35 9.64 35.63
CA ASP A 18 -17.41 10.17 36.50
C ASP A 18 -16.85 10.96 37.68
N LEU A 19 -15.79 10.45 38.32
CA LEU A 19 -15.05 11.14 39.36
C LEU A 19 -14.36 12.42 38.85
N ASN A 20 -13.98 12.43 37.57
CA ASN A 20 -13.25 13.52 36.93
C ASN A 20 -14.11 14.30 35.91
N ARG A 21 -15.44 14.35 36.11
CA ARG A 21 -16.41 15.08 35.25
C ARG A 21 -16.18 16.61 35.14
N GLY A 22 -15.15 17.15 35.80
CA GLY A 22 -14.76 18.56 35.70
C GLY A 22 -13.87 18.83 34.48
N ASN A 23 -13.66 20.11 34.15
CA ASN A 23 -12.68 20.48 33.13
C ASN A 23 -11.30 19.97 33.56
N LEU A 24 -10.64 19.21 32.69
CA LEU A 24 -9.25 18.79 32.84
C LEU A 24 -8.37 19.64 31.90
N PRO A 25 -8.23 20.96 32.13
CA PRO A 25 -7.54 21.85 31.19
C PRO A 25 -6.05 21.56 31.06
N LEU A 26 -5.45 20.80 31.98
CA LEU A 26 -4.04 20.42 31.90
C LEU A 26 -3.81 19.10 31.16
N LEU A 27 -4.87 18.33 30.92
CA LEU A 27 -4.80 17.06 30.20
C LEU A 27 -4.52 17.34 28.72
N ARG A 28 -3.33 16.95 28.27
CA ARG A 28 -2.85 17.13 26.90
C ARG A 28 -2.82 15.82 26.12
N THR A 29 -2.61 14.72 26.83
CA THR A 29 -2.52 13.39 26.25
C THR A 29 -3.29 12.40 27.11
N LEU A 30 -4.08 11.55 26.46
CA LEU A 30 -4.86 10.50 27.08
C LEU A 30 -4.58 9.19 26.35
N GLU A 31 -4.17 8.18 27.11
CA GLU A 31 -4.07 6.82 26.61
C GLU A 31 -5.00 5.92 27.43
N ILE A 32 -5.83 5.15 26.72
CA ILE A 32 -6.72 4.16 27.33
C ILE A 32 -6.38 2.80 26.76
N ILE A 33 -5.90 1.92 27.64
CA ILE A 33 -5.62 0.52 27.31
C ILE A 33 -6.62 -0.37 28.03
N SER A 34 -7.54 -0.96 27.26
CA SER A 34 -8.55 -1.89 27.78
C SER A 34 -8.07 -3.34 27.58
N SER A 35 -7.76 -4.03 28.68
CA SER A 35 -7.30 -5.41 28.66
C SER A 35 -8.41 -6.45 28.72
N GLU A 36 -9.66 -6.13 28.34
CA GLU A 36 -10.77 -7.10 28.28
C GLU A 36 -10.45 -8.21 27.27
N THR A 37 -9.66 -9.18 27.71
CA THR A 37 -9.43 -10.45 27.02
C THR A 37 -10.73 -11.23 27.05
N TYR A 38 -11.06 -11.82 25.92
CA TYR A 38 -12.23 -12.65 25.68
C TYR A 38 -12.43 -13.73 26.76
N THR A 39 -13.07 -13.41 27.89
CA THR A 39 -13.59 -14.44 28.79
C THR A 39 -14.88 -14.93 28.16
N SER A 40 -14.75 -15.96 27.33
CA SER A 40 -15.83 -16.74 26.70
C SER A 40 -16.78 -17.43 27.69
N ARG A 41 -16.72 -17.10 28.98
CA ARG A 41 -17.61 -17.62 30.02
C ARG A 41 -18.12 -16.49 30.88
N GLY A 42 -19.38 -16.15 30.67
CA GLY A 42 -20.22 -15.50 31.67
C GLY A 42 -20.32 -13.99 31.55
N GLY A 43 -21.34 -13.54 30.81
CA GLY A 43 -21.87 -12.18 30.93
C GLY A 43 -21.72 -11.38 29.65
N ARG A 44 -22.85 -11.17 28.97
CA ARG A 44 -23.09 -9.89 28.30
C ARG A 44 -22.99 -8.82 29.39
N ASN A 45 -21.79 -8.37 29.73
CA ASN A 45 -21.66 -7.11 30.44
C ASN A 45 -22.15 -6.06 29.45
N VAL A 46 -23.44 -5.77 29.54
CA VAL A 46 -24.08 -4.60 28.96
C VAL A 46 -23.40 -3.43 29.65
N VAL A 47 -22.30 -2.97 29.06
CA VAL A 47 -21.68 -1.73 29.46
C VAL A 47 -22.73 -0.68 29.13
N VAL A 48 -23.38 -0.15 30.16
CA VAL A 48 -24.38 0.90 30.02
C VAL A 48 -23.66 2.11 29.43
N ALA A 49 -24.17 2.61 28.29
CA ALA A 49 -23.62 3.81 27.67
C ALA A 49 -23.59 4.95 28.72
N PRO A 50 -22.49 5.69 28.83
CA PRO A 50 -22.43 6.80 29.77
C PRO A 50 -23.49 7.84 29.41
N SER A 51 -24.05 8.51 30.42
CA SER A 51 -25.05 9.57 30.20
C SER A 51 -24.46 10.83 29.56
N LEU A 52 -23.14 10.97 29.56
CA LEU A 52 -22.37 12.05 28.95
C LEU A 52 -21.10 11.50 28.28
N PRO A 53 -20.52 12.19 27.30
CA PRO A 53 -19.21 11.82 26.76
C PRO A 53 -18.16 11.72 27.87
N PHE A 54 -17.28 10.73 27.78
CA PHE A 54 -16.17 10.58 28.71
C PHE A 54 -15.20 11.76 28.58
N PHE A 55 -14.64 12.16 29.73
CA PHE A 55 -13.67 13.26 29.81
C PHE A 55 -14.18 14.59 29.22
N ARG A 56 -15.51 14.80 29.25
CA ARG A 56 -16.15 16.05 28.81
C ARG A 56 -15.49 17.25 29.51
N GLY A 57 -15.00 18.21 28.71
CA GLY A 57 -14.31 19.40 29.22
C GLY A 57 -12.77 19.34 29.14
N SER A 58 -12.20 18.24 28.63
CA SER A 58 -10.77 18.13 28.30
C SER A 58 -10.42 18.92 27.02
N ILE A 59 -10.70 20.22 27.02
CA ILE A 59 -10.57 21.10 25.84
C ILE A 59 -9.13 21.21 25.34
N ASN A 60 -8.14 20.90 26.16
CA ASN A 60 -6.73 21.01 25.80
C ASN A 60 -6.12 19.67 25.39
N LEU A 61 -6.92 18.61 25.26
CA LEU A 61 -6.44 17.31 24.82
C LEU A 61 -6.03 17.38 23.35
N GLU A 62 -4.75 17.14 23.08
CA GLU A 62 -4.14 17.18 21.75
C GLU A 62 -3.89 15.76 21.20
N SER A 63 -3.64 14.78 22.08
CA SER A 63 -3.33 13.40 21.66
C SER A 63 -4.20 12.37 22.39
N PHE A 64 -4.75 11.43 21.65
CA PHE A 64 -5.58 10.34 22.16
C PHE A 64 -5.16 8.99 21.55
N THR A 65 -4.78 8.06 22.42
CA THR A 65 -4.48 6.68 22.07
C THR A 65 -5.55 5.76 22.67
N PHE A 66 -6.18 4.94 21.83
CA PHE A 66 -7.27 4.07 22.23
C PHE A 66 -6.98 2.62 21.84
N HIS A 67 -6.75 1.77 22.84
CA HIS A 67 -6.58 0.33 22.65
C HIS A 67 -7.81 -0.41 23.19
N SER A 68 -8.63 -0.98 22.30
CA SER A 68 -9.92 -1.57 22.68
C SER A 68 -10.36 -2.71 21.79
N TRP A 69 -11.02 -3.70 22.39
CA TRP A 69 -11.71 -4.80 21.70
C TRP A 69 -13.11 -4.39 21.19
N ARG A 70 -13.57 -3.17 21.48
CA ARG A 70 -14.89 -2.67 21.09
C ARG A 70 -14.77 -1.27 20.50
N LEU A 71 -14.89 -1.18 19.17
CA LEU A 71 -14.87 0.08 18.44
C LEU A 71 -16.06 0.98 18.74
N SER A 72 -17.20 0.41 19.14
CA SER A 72 -18.42 1.16 19.46
C SER A 72 -18.22 2.18 20.59
N PHE A 73 -17.23 1.98 21.46
CA PHE A 73 -16.93 2.91 22.54
C PHE A 73 -16.28 4.22 22.08
N LEU A 74 -15.79 4.29 20.83
CA LEU A 74 -15.36 5.57 20.25
C LEU A 74 -16.48 6.62 20.28
N SER A 75 -17.74 6.19 20.19
CA SER A 75 -18.91 7.07 20.27
C SER A 75 -19.06 7.82 21.60
N HIS A 76 -18.31 7.42 22.63
CA HIS A 76 -18.34 8.06 23.95
C HIS A 76 -17.25 9.12 24.12
N PHE A 77 -16.38 9.33 23.14
CA PHE A 77 -15.30 10.31 23.20
C PHE A 77 -15.55 11.43 22.21
N VAL A 78 -15.42 12.68 22.67
CA VAL A 78 -15.54 13.87 21.83
C VAL A 78 -14.46 14.86 22.24
N PHE A 79 -13.47 15.06 21.37
CA PHE A 79 -12.29 15.88 21.65
C PHE A 79 -12.11 16.93 20.54
N PRO A 80 -12.69 18.14 20.69
CA PRO A 80 -12.77 19.10 19.59
C PRO A 80 -11.43 19.72 19.17
N ASN A 81 -10.39 19.61 20.01
CA ASN A 81 -9.04 20.13 19.75
C ASN A 81 -8.00 19.01 19.58
N LEU A 82 -8.46 17.79 19.30
CA LEU A 82 -7.58 16.65 19.09
C LEU A 82 -6.78 16.81 17.80
N THR A 83 -5.46 16.74 17.88
CA THR A 83 -4.56 16.82 16.73
C THR A 83 -3.99 15.45 16.34
N THR A 84 -3.87 14.52 17.30
CA THR A 84 -3.31 13.19 17.08
C THR A 84 -4.24 12.12 17.61
N PHE A 85 -4.57 11.15 16.76
CA PHE A 85 -5.37 9.99 17.12
C PHE A 85 -4.65 8.70 16.75
N LYS A 86 -4.55 7.79 17.73
CA LYS A 86 -4.01 6.44 17.54
C LYS A 86 -5.04 5.41 17.99
N LEU A 87 -5.33 4.44 17.13
CA LEU A 87 -6.27 3.36 17.39
C LEU A 87 -5.59 2.02 17.20
N LEU A 88 -5.64 1.18 18.24
CA LEU A 88 -5.34 -0.24 18.13
C LEU A 88 -6.57 -1.03 18.56
N SER A 89 -7.24 -1.67 17.62
CA SER A 89 -8.44 -2.42 17.92
C SER A 89 -8.34 -3.86 17.46
N ARG A 90 -8.81 -4.79 18.29
CA ARG A 90 -8.93 -6.21 17.95
C ARG A 90 -10.33 -6.70 18.26
N PRO A 91 -11.37 -6.24 17.55
CA PRO A 91 -12.71 -6.69 17.83
C PRO A 91 -12.85 -8.20 17.69
N ALA A 92 -13.62 -8.81 18.59
CA ALA A 92 -13.87 -10.24 18.52
C ALA A 92 -14.92 -10.64 17.48
N GLU A 93 -15.79 -9.70 17.11
CA GLU A 93 -16.85 -9.86 16.13
C GLU A 93 -16.74 -8.76 15.07
N GLU A 94 -17.46 -8.97 13.97
CA GLU A 94 -17.62 -7.97 12.92
C GLU A 94 -18.12 -6.63 13.50
N CYS A 95 -17.47 -5.53 13.12
CA CYS A 95 -17.76 -4.21 13.65
C CYS A 95 -18.20 -3.25 12.56
N SER A 96 -19.17 -2.39 12.88
CA SER A 96 -19.55 -1.30 11.98
C SER A 96 -18.47 -0.21 11.96
N ALA A 97 -18.10 0.25 10.77
CA ALA A 97 -17.21 1.40 10.59
C ALA A 97 -17.85 2.74 11.02
N SER A 98 -19.18 2.81 11.18
CA SER A 98 -19.89 4.05 11.51
C SER A 98 -19.41 4.71 12.80
N CYS A 99 -19.07 3.93 13.83
CA CYS A 99 -18.54 4.49 15.09
C CYS A 99 -17.18 5.17 14.90
N LEU A 100 -16.34 4.61 14.03
CA LEU A 100 -15.06 5.19 13.67
C LEU A 100 -15.26 6.48 12.87
N LEU A 101 -16.07 6.44 11.82
CA LEU A 101 -16.32 7.59 10.95
C LEU A 101 -16.93 8.76 11.73
N ASN A 102 -17.91 8.51 12.60
CA ASN A 102 -18.51 9.54 13.45
C ASN A 102 -17.51 10.16 14.43
N PHE A 103 -16.58 9.37 14.97
CA PHE A 103 -15.53 9.88 15.86
C PHE A 103 -14.55 10.79 15.11
N LEU A 104 -14.14 10.39 13.90
CA LEU A 104 -13.28 11.20 13.04
C LEU A 104 -13.96 12.51 12.64
N GLU A 105 -15.24 12.45 12.25
CA GLU A 105 -16.05 13.64 11.90
C GLU A 105 -16.18 14.61 13.09
N ALA A 106 -16.29 14.09 14.31
CA ALA A 106 -16.36 14.90 15.53
C ALA A 106 -15.01 15.54 15.94
N SER A 107 -13.92 15.27 15.21
CA SER A 107 -12.55 15.68 15.54
C SER A 107 -11.89 16.48 14.40
N PRO A 108 -12.40 17.68 14.05
CA PRO A 108 -12.00 18.41 12.84
C PRO A 108 -10.56 18.96 12.84
N THR A 109 -9.90 19.01 14.01
CA THR A 109 -8.54 19.52 14.19
C THR A 109 -7.45 18.47 13.99
N LEU A 110 -7.83 17.24 13.63
CA LEU A 110 -6.88 16.14 13.45
C LEU A 110 -5.83 16.48 12.37
N GLN A 111 -4.57 16.21 12.71
CA GLN A 111 -3.40 16.35 11.84
C GLN A 111 -2.74 14.99 11.57
N THR A 112 -2.76 14.09 12.56
CA THR A 112 -2.16 12.75 12.46
C THR A 112 -3.14 11.69 12.92
N ILE A 113 -3.37 10.68 12.07
CA ILE A 113 -4.25 9.55 12.35
C ILE A 113 -3.50 8.26 12.05
N GLU A 114 -3.40 7.36 13.03
CA GLU A 114 -2.84 6.02 12.88
C GLU A 114 -3.84 5.00 13.42
N MET A 115 -4.25 4.05 12.58
CA MET A 115 -5.26 3.06 12.95
C MET A 115 -4.83 1.67 12.55
N THR A 116 -4.90 0.73 13.49
CA THR A 116 -4.65 -0.69 13.29
C THR A 116 -5.85 -1.46 13.82
N ILE A 117 -6.57 -2.15 12.95
CA ILE A 117 -7.81 -2.84 13.28
C ILE A 117 -7.72 -4.30 12.84
N SER A 118 -7.63 -5.21 13.80
CA SER A 118 -7.56 -6.66 13.56
C SER A 118 -8.95 -7.30 13.62
N ALA A 119 -9.87 -6.87 12.75
CA ALA A 119 -11.19 -7.48 12.58
C ALA A 119 -11.83 -7.09 11.25
N ARG A 120 -12.93 -7.75 10.90
CA ARG A 120 -13.79 -7.35 9.78
C ARG A 120 -14.56 -6.09 10.14
N LEU A 121 -14.38 -5.05 9.33
CA LEU A 121 -15.19 -3.84 9.38
C LEU A 121 -16.24 -3.86 8.28
N VAL A 122 -17.48 -3.50 8.61
CA VAL A 122 -18.57 -3.42 7.64
C VAL A 122 -19.17 -2.03 7.53
N LEU A 123 -19.59 -1.72 6.31
CA LEU A 123 -20.19 -0.45 5.91
C LEU A 123 -21.73 -0.52 5.86
N THR A 124 -22.36 -1.60 6.35
CA THR A 124 -23.82 -1.81 6.25
C THR A 124 -24.66 -0.71 6.89
N SER A 125 -24.12 0.02 7.88
CA SER A 125 -24.77 1.18 8.51
C SER A 125 -24.20 2.54 8.09
N VAL A 126 -23.26 2.55 7.13
CA VAL A 126 -22.67 3.78 6.58
C VAL A 126 -23.41 4.14 5.30
N PRO A 127 -24.02 5.34 5.21
CA PRO A 127 -24.64 5.78 3.96
C PRO A 127 -23.62 5.82 2.82
N GLN A 128 -23.99 5.39 1.62
CA GLN A 128 -23.08 5.36 0.46
C GLN A 128 -22.48 6.74 0.13
N GLU A 129 -23.24 7.81 0.34
CA GLU A 129 -22.81 9.19 0.09
C GLU A 129 -22.02 9.81 1.24
N MET A 130 -21.92 9.14 2.41
CA MET A 130 -21.22 9.69 3.56
C MET A 130 -19.72 9.79 3.29
N VAL A 131 -19.15 10.98 3.46
CA VAL A 131 -17.71 11.20 3.38
C VAL A 131 -17.29 12.10 4.53
N VAL A 132 -16.38 11.60 5.36
CA VAL A 132 -15.79 12.37 6.45
C VAL A 132 -14.65 13.22 5.89
N ALA A 133 -14.81 14.53 5.93
CA ALA A 133 -13.78 15.47 5.49
C ALA A 133 -12.86 15.84 6.66
N LEU A 134 -11.56 15.58 6.49
CA LEU A 134 -10.51 15.84 7.47
C LEU A 134 -9.46 16.79 6.86
N PRO A 135 -9.77 18.10 6.76
CA PRO A 135 -8.99 19.04 5.96
C PRO A 135 -7.61 19.36 6.54
N ASN A 136 -7.36 19.06 7.82
CA ASN A 136 -6.10 19.37 8.49
C ASN A 136 -5.16 18.16 8.59
N VAL A 137 -5.60 16.98 8.15
CA VAL A 137 -4.80 15.76 8.27
C VAL A 137 -3.62 15.80 7.31
N GLU A 138 -2.42 15.76 7.86
CA GLU A 138 -1.17 15.68 7.09
C GLU A 138 -0.67 14.23 6.96
N THR A 139 -0.99 13.37 7.93
CA THR A 139 -0.57 11.97 7.97
C THR A 139 -1.75 11.08 8.32
N PHE A 140 -2.07 10.15 7.41
CA PHE A 140 -3.16 9.18 7.59
C PHE A 140 -2.62 7.76 7.38
N SER A 141 -2.84 6.89 8.36
CA SER A 141 -2.52 5.47 8.25
C SER A 141 -3.70 4.63 8.72
N LEU A 142 -4.16 3.72 7.85
CA LEU A 142 -5.18 2.73 8.15
C LEU A 142 -4.65 1.35 7.77
N HIS A 143 -4.55 0.50 8.77
CA HIS A 143 -4.18 -0.90 8.64
C HIS A 143 -5.32 -1.79 9.13
N ILE A 144 -5.78 -2.71 8.28
CA ILE A 144 -6.76 -3.72 8.64
C ILE A 144 -6.14 -5.10 8.52
N ALA A 145 -6.23 -5.93 9.56
CA ALA A 145 -5.74 -7.30 9.52
C ALA A 145 -6.88 -8.30 9.77
N GLY A 146 -6.86 -9.43 9.06
CA GLY A 146 -7.72 -10.58 9.35
C GLY A 146 -8.49 -11.13 8.15
N ARG A 147 -9.52 -11.94 8.41
CA ARG A 147 -10.23 -12.75 7.41
C ARG A 147 -10.91 -11.99 6.27
N SER A 148 -11.14 -10.69 6.41
CA SER A 148 -11.87 -9.85 5.45
C SER A 148 -11.24 -8.46 5.38
N ALA A 149 -9.91 -8.42 5.37
CA ALA A 149 -9.14 -7.18 5.44
C ALA A 149 -9.25 -6.29 4.18
N ALA A 150 -9.77 -6.84 3.07
CA ALA A 150 -10.00 -6.14 1.80
C ALA A 150 -10.85 -4.85 1.91
N ASN A 151 -11.69 -4.73 2.93
CA ASN A 151 -12.56 -3.56 3.14
C ASN A 151 -11.78 -2.27 3.50
N VAL A 152 -10.44 -2.33 3.65
CA VAL A 152 -9.61 -1.14 3.94
C VAL A 152 -9.82 -0.03 2.93
N TYR A 153 -9.91 -0.38 1.64
CA TYR A 153 -10.04 0.57 0.55
C TYR A 153 -11.43 1.19 0.50
N ASP A 154 -12.48 0.40 0.75
CA ASP A 154 -13.85 0.90 0.83
C ASP A 154 -14.02 1.89 1.98
N ILE A 155 -13.45 1.57 3.15
CA ILE A 155 -13.47 2.47 4.31
C ILE A 155 -12.70 3.76 4.01
N ALA A 156 -11.54 3.64 3.37
CA ALA A 156 -10.75 4.79 2.97
C ALA A 156 -11.48 5.70 1.96
N ALA A 157 -12.37 5.16 1.13
CA ALA A 157 -13.18 5.96 0.19
C ALA A 157 -14.23 6.85 0.91
N HIS A 158 -14.61 6.50 2.14
CA HIS A 158 -15.47 7.29 3.01
C HIS A 158 -14.73 8.35 3.84
N ILE A 159 -13.41 8.49 3.66
CA ILE A 159 -12.57 9.48 4.35
C ILE A 159 -11.86 10.34 3.30
N SER A 160 -11.82 11.64 3.50
CA SER A 160 -11.13 12.59 2.61
C SER A 160 -10.13 13.41 3.41
N CYS A 161 -8.85 13.28 3.06
CA CYS A 161 -7.76 14.06 3.65
C CYS A 161 -7.01 14.80 2.53
N PRO A 162 -7.59 15.88 1.97
CA PRO A 162 -7.03 16.55 0.79
C PRO A 162 -5.64 17.15 1.03
N CYS A 163 -5.35 17.53 2.28
CA CYS A 163 -4.06 18.09 2.70
C CYS A 163 -3.03 17.03 3.16
N ALA A 164 -3.34 15.74 3.02
CA ALA A 164 -2.42 14.69 3.41
C ALA A 164 -1.12 14.80 2.62
N LYS A 165 0.01 14.73 3.32
CA LYS A 165 1.35 14.57 2.73
C LYS A 165 1.68 13.09 2.61
N TYR A 166 1.18 12.28 3.54
CA TYR A 166 1.38 10.83 3.54
C TYR A 166 0.09 10.12 3.94
N THR A 167 -0.35 9.21 3.07
CA THR A 167 -1.47 8.30 3.26
C THR A 167 -1.00 6.88 3.07
N SER A 168 -1.18 6.02 4.06
CA SER A 168 -0.88 4.59 3.99
C SER A 168 -2.14 3.77 4.26
N LEU A 169 -2.55 2.96 3.29
CA LEU A 169 -3.68 2.04 3.37
C LEU A 169 -3.12 0.64 3.25
N SER A 170 -3.18 -0.14 4.33
CA SER A 170 -2.60 -1.48 4.35
C SER A 170 -3.60 -2.53 4.81
N HIS A 171 -3.52 -3.72 4.21
CA HIS A 171 -4.26 -4.86 4.73
C HIS A 171 -3.51 -6.18 4.69
N ASP A 172 -3.77 -6.99 5.72
CA ASP A 172 -3.11 -8.29 5.92
C ASP A 172 -4.14 -9.41 5.88
N VAL A 173 -3.88 -10.41 5.05
CA VAL A 173 -4.71 -11.61 4.93
C VAL A 173 -3.89 -12.84 5.32
N TYR A 174 -4.51 -13.77 6.05
CA TYR A 174 -3.86 -15.04 6.36
C TYR A 174 -4.00 -16.00 5.18
N GLU A 175 -2.92 -16.73 4.88
CA GLU A 175 -2.86 -17.71 3.78
C GLU A 175 -4.00 -18.74 3.84
N SER A 176 -4.50 -19.10 5.03
CA SER A 176 -5.64 -20.00 5.19
C SER A 176 -6.99 -19.49 4.68
N TYR A 177 -7.05 -18.24 4.19
CA TYR A 177 -8.24 -17.63 3.58
C TYR A 177 -8.04 -17.21 2.12
N THR A 178 -6.97 -17.68 1.46
CA THR A 178 -6.71 -17.38 0.06
C THR A 178 -7.63 -18.23 -0.82
N ASN A 179 -8.82 -17.72 -1.11
CA ASN A 179 -9.64 -18.23 -2.20
C ASN A 179 -9.34 -17.47 -3.51
N ASP A 180 -9.85 -17.99 -4.64
CA ASP A 180 -9.73 -17.41 -5.98
C ASP A 180 -10.32 -15.99 -6.14
N GLU A 181 -10.87 -15.38 -5.09
CA GLU A 181 -11.50 -14.05 -5.10
C GLU A 181 -10.70 -12.98 -4.33
N LEU A 182 -9.46 -13.26 -3.93
CA LEU A 182 -8.66 -12.29 -3.17
C LEU A 182 -8.30 -11.05 -4.01
N GLU A 183 -8.77 -9.89 -3.56
CA GLU A 183 -8.41 -8.56 -4.07
C GLU A 183 -7.31 -7.95 -3.19
N ALA A 184 -6.09 -7.85 -3.72
CA ALA A 184 -4.97 -7.20 -3.03
C ALA A 184 -5.01 -5.67 -3.19
N PHE A 185 -5.47 -5.23 -4.35
CA PHE A 185 -5.56 -3.82 -4.73
C PHE A 185 -6.99 -3.46 -5.12
N PRO A 186 -7.42 -2.20 -4.92
CA PRO A 186 -8.76 -1.77 -5.24
C PRO A 186 -9.02 -1.84 -6.75
N THR A 187 -10.31 -1.97 -7.10
CA THR A 187 -10.78 -1.78 -8.48
C THR A 187 -10.39 -0.39 -9.00
N PRO A 188 -10.29 -0.20 -10.33
CA PRO A 188 -9.92 1.10 -10.89
C PRO A 188 -10.79 2.28 -10.42
N ASP A 189 -12.10 2.10 -10.31
CA ASP A 189 -13.02 3.15 -9.88
C ASP A 189 -12.82 3.52 -8.40
N LEU A 190 -12.59 2.51 -7.56
CA LEU A 190 -12.29 2.71 -6.15
C LEU A 190 -10.91 3.36 -5.96
N LEU A 191 -9.90 2.94 -6.74
CA LEU A 191 -8.59 3.60 -6.75
C LEU A 191 -8.74 5.09 -7.10
N ASN A 192 -9.45 5.41 -8.18
CA ASN A 192 -9.63 6.79 -8.61
C ASN A 192 -10.29 7.62 -7.50
N THR A 193 -11.30 7.05 -6.84
CA THR A 193 -11.93 7.67 -5.68
C THR A 193 -10.92 7.94 -4.57
N ILE A 194 -10.12 6.94 -4.18
CA ILE A 194 -9.07 7.10 -3.16
C ILE A 194 -8.08 8.19 -3.56
N ILE A 195 -7.50 8.13 -4.76
CA ILE A 195 -6.52 9.14 -5.22
C ILE A 195 -7.12 10.55 -5.16
N HIS A 196 -8.37 10.75 -5.58
CA HIS A 196 -9.04 12.06 -5.49
C HIS A 196 -9.33 12.52 -4.05
N ARG A 197 -9.49 11.58 -3.09
CA ARG A 197 -9.74 11.89 -1.68
C ARG A 197 -8.49 12.33 -0.92
N TYR A 198 -7.32 11.91 -1.38
CA TYR A 198 -6.04 12.08 -0.67
C TYR A 198 -4.99 12.88 -1.46
N THR A 199 -5.26 13.24 -2.72
CA THR A 199 -4.34 14.04 -3.54
C THR A 199 -5.07 15.13 -4.32
N GLU A 200 -4.51 16.34 -4.31
CA GLU A 200 -5.00 17.48 -5.12
C GLU A 200 -4.16 17.69 -6.39
N SER A 201 -2.95 17.13 -6.40
CA SER A 201 -1.96 17.33 -7.45
C SER A 201 -1.84 16.10 -8.37
N PRO A 202 -1.50 16.28 -9.65
CA PRO A 202 -1.24 15.15 -10.55
C PRO A 202 -0.15 14.24 -10.00
N ILE A 203 -0.35 12.93 -10.12
CA ILE A 203 0.67 11.92 -9.83
C ILE A 203 1.71 11.91 -10.94
N GLU A 204 2.98 12.03 -10.54
CA GLU A 204 4.14 12.01 -11.43
C GLU A 204 4.98 10.75 -11.28
N GLU A 205 4.80 10.01 -10.18
CA GLU A 205 5.60 8.83 -9.87
C GLU A 205 4.73 7.69 -9.35
N ILE A 206 4.98 6.50 -9.89
CA ILE A 206 4.35 5.25 -9.48
C ILE A 206 5.45 4.25 -9.13
N GLU A 207 5.32 3.63 -7.97
CA GLU A 207 6.23 2.58 -7.51
C GLU A 207 5.44 1.32 -7.12
N LEU A 208 5.71 0.23 -7.82
CA LEU A 208 5.20 -1.10 -7.52
C LEU A 208 6.33 -1.94 -6.95
N LYS A 209 6.16 -2.46 -5.73
CA LYS A 209 7.10 -3.36 -5.07
C LYS A 209 6.40 -4.64 -4.65
N ILE A 210 6.96 -5.78 -5.04
CA ILE A 210 6.57 -7.10 -4.55
C ILE A 210 7.83 -7.78 -4.06
N LYS A 211 7.90 -8.04 -2.76
CA LYS A 211 9.07 -8.64 -2.12
C LYS A 211 8.64 -9.71 -1.12
N PRO A 212 9.44 -10.76 -0.92
CA PRO A 212 9.31 -11.57 0.28
C PRO A 212 9.55 -10.68 1.52
N SER A 213 8.80 -10.92 2.59
CA SER A 213 9.03 -10.24 3.87
C SER A 213 10.28 -10.78 4.56
N GLU A 214 10.77 -10.06 5.57
CA GLU A 214 11.85 -10.53 6.43
C GLU A 214 11.50 -11.90 7.05
N GLY A 215 12.23 -12.95 6.66
CA GLY A 215 12.04 -14.33 7.11
C GLY A 215 11.41 -15.29 6.09
N ASP A 216 11.31 -14.89 4.81
CA ASP A 216 10.89 -15.73 3.65
C ASP A 216 9.50 -16.39 3.78
N LYS A 217 8.69 -15.98 4.76
CA LYS A 217 7.38 -16.60 5.05
C LYS A 217 6.18 -15.77 4.58
N ASP A 218 6.30 -14.45 4.50
CA ASP A 218 5.22 -13.58 4.02
C ASP A 218 5.57 -12.94 2.68
N THR A 219 4.55 -12.50 1.95
CA THR A 219 4.73 -11.69 0.73
C THR A 219 4.16 -10.31 0.97
N ASP A 220 5.01 -9.30 0.80
CA ASP A 220 4.65 -7.89 0.92
C ASP A 220 4.54 -7.26 -0.47
N CYS A 221 3.37 -6.71 -0.76
CA CYS A 221 3.08 -5.97 -1.98
C CYS A 221 2.75 -4.53 -1.63
N SER A 222 3.32 -3.57 -2.35
CA SER A 222 2.96 -2.15 -2.20
C SER A 222 2.88 -1.46 -3.54
N LEU A 223 1.85 -0.64 -3.72
CA LEU A 223 1.65 0.26 -4.84
C LEU A 223 1.59 1.70 -4.32
N THR A 224 2.62 2.48 -4.64
CA THR A 224 2.79 3.85 -4.17
C THR A 224 2.59 4.84 -5.31
N PHE A 225 1.82 5.88 -5.06
CA PHE A 225 1.61 7.02 -5.94
C PHE A 225 2.17 8.27 -5.29
N ARG A 226 2.99 9.02 -6.02
CA ARG A 226 3.52 10.31 -5.57
C ARG A 226 3.18 11.42 -6.56
N SER A 227 2.60 12.49 -6.03
CA SER A 227 2.23 13.69 -6.78
C SER A 227 3.35 14.70 -6.92
N SER A 228 3.13 15.68 -7.81
CA SER A 228 4.06 16.79 -8.07
C SER A 228 4.37 17.64 -6.83
N ASN A 229 3.41 17.75 -5.89
CA ASN A 229 3.60 18.42 -4.60
C ASN A 229 4.20 17.49 -3.51
N ALA A 230 4.71 16.32 -3.90
CA ALA A 230 5.29 15.30 -3.02
C ALA A 230 4.32 14.63 -2.02
N THR A 231 3.00 14.78 -2.17
CA THR A 231 2.05 13.93 -1.46
C THR A 231 2.21 12.47 -1.90
N VAL A 232 2.13 11.55 -0.94
CA VAL A 232 2.27 10.11 -1.13
C VAL A 232 0.99 9.40 -0.72
N VAL A 233 0.50 8.51 -1.60
CA VAL A 233 -0.55 7.52 -1.28
C VAL A 233 0.03 6.14 -1.52
N GLU A 234 0.16 5.36 -0.46
CA GLU A 234 0.67 4.00 -0.47
C GLU A 234 -0.48 3.02 -0.20
N LEU A 235 -0.64 2.04 -1.10
CA LEU A 235 -1.55 0.92 -0.95
C LEU A 235 -0.69 -0.33 -0.71
N SER A 236 -0.82 -0.96 0.45
CA SER A 236 -0.01 -2.10 0.83
C SER A 236 -0.86 -3.31 1.16
N PHE A 237 -0.35 -4.47 0.82
CA PHE A 237 -1.01 -5.74 1.01
C PHE A 237 0.01 -6.78 1.44
N LYS A 238 -0.32 -7.54 2.49
CA LYS A 238 0.54 -8.59 3.01
C LYS A 238 -0.20 -9.91 3.15
N VAL A 239 0.40 -10.97 2.64
CA VAL A 239 -0.05 -12.35 2.93
C VAL A 239 0.76 -12.89 4.08
N THR A 240 0.13 -13.12 5.23
CA THR A 240 0.80 -13.67 6.41
C THR A 240 0.59 -15.18 6.50
N ASN A 241 1.68 -15.94 6.65
CA ASN A 241 1.58 -17.38 6.88
C ASN A 241 1.27 -17.68 8.37
N THR A 242 0.30 -18.57 8.62
CA THR A 242 -0.09 -18.98 9.98
C THR A 242 0.63 -20.21 10.50
N GLY A 243 1.56 -20.80 9.73
CA GLY A 243 2.43 -21.90 10.16
C GLY A 243 1.72 -23.26 10.30
N LEU A 244 0.55 -23.42 9.70
CA LEU A 244 -0.18 -24.69 9.67
C LEU A 244 0.34 -25.52 8.49
N ASP A 245 1.20 -26.50 8.79
CA ASP A 245 1.84 -27.50 7.92
C ASP A 245 2.74 -26.99 6.77
N GLU A 246 4.05 -26.92 7.05
CA GLU A 246 5.11 -26.58 6.07
C GLU A 246 5.28 -27.62 4.93
N ALA A 247 4.64 -28.80 5.02
CA ALA A 247 4.86 -29.90 4.08
C ALA A 247 3.97 -29.88 2.81
N GLU A 248 2.89 -29.10 2.77
CA GLU A 248 1.93 -29.09 1.65
C GLU A 248 1.82 -27.74 0.90
N LEU A 249 2.56 -26.70 1.30
CA LEU A 249 2.29 -25.30 0.92
C LEU A 249 3.37 -24.62 0.03
N ASN A 250 4.19 -25.36 -0.71
CA ASN A 250 5.24 -24.74 -1.55
C ASN A 250 4.77 -24.18 -2.91
N VAL A 251 3.51 -24.42 -3.31
CA VAL A 251 2.97 -24.00 -4.62
C VAL A 251 2.11 -22.70 -4.59
N PRO A 252 1.40 -22.30 -3.50
CA PRO A 252 0.53 -21.10 -3.56
C PRO A 252 1.23 -19.73 -3.46
N ARG A 253 2.49 -19.61 -3.00
CA ARG A 253 3.09 -18.29 -2.72
C ARG A 253 3.57 -17.51 -3.94
N THR A 254 4.25 -18.22 -4.84
CA THR A 254 4.73 -17.65 -6.10
C THR A 254 3.56 -17.28 -7.00
N GLU A 255 2.50 -18.11 -6.99
CA GLU A 255 1.23 -17.85 -7.67
C GLU A 255 0.55 -16.57 -7.16
N MET A 256 0.48 -16.42 -5.84
CA MET A 256 -0.07 -15.21 -5.22
C MET A 256 0.69 -13.94 -5.61
N GLY A 257 2.03 -13.95 -5.57
CA GLY A 257 2.86 -12.78 -5.93
C GLY A 257 2.58 -12.28 -7.35
N TRP A 258 2.52 -13.18 -8.33
CA TRP A 258 2.26 -12.82 -9.72
C TRP A 258 0.81 -12.39 -9.95
N ARG A 259 -0.15 -13.01 -9.27
CA ARG A 259 -1.54 -12.56 -9.29
C ARG A 259 -1.67 -11.12 -8.77
N PHE A 260 -1.01 -10.76 -7.67
CA PHE A 260 -1.04 -9.39 -7.16
C PHE A 260 -0.30 -8.41 -8.06
N PHE A 261 0.79 -8.84 -8.69
CA PHE A 261 1.46 -8.05 -9.73
C PHE A 261 0.50 -7.73 -10.89
N SER A 262 -0.20 -8.75 -11.37
CA SER A 262 -1.21 -8.62 -12.43
C SER A 262 -2.38 -7.70 -12.04
N GLN A 263 -2.84 -7.77 -10.79
CA GLN A 263 -3.84 -6.83 -10.25
C GLN A 263 -3.28 -5.40 -10.23
N ALA A 264 -2.09 -5.19 -9.67
CA ALA A 264 -1.45 -3.88 -9.60
C ALA A 264 -1.27 -3.25 -10.99
N LEU A 265 -0.80 -4.01 -11.98
CA LEU A 265 -0.70 -3.53 -13.36
C LEU A 265 -2.05 -3.08 -13.92
N THR A 266 -3.11 -3.84 -13.65
CA THR A 266 -4.47 -3.50 -14.09
C THR A 266 -4.96 -2.21 -13.43
N THR A 267 -4.74 -2.11 -12.12
CA THR A 267 -5.06 -0.94 -11.30
C THR A 267 -4.32 0.31 -11.80
N ILE A 268 -3.04 0.19 -12.18
CA ILE A 268 -2.28 1.29 -12.80
C ILE A 268 -2.85 1.63 -14.19
N GLN A 269 -3.05 0.64 -15.08
CA GLN A 269 -3.47 0.82 -16.47
C GLN A 269 -4.76 1.62 -16.65
N HIS A 270 -5.73 1.42 -15.77
CA HIS A 270 -7.04 2.07 -15.87
C HIS A 270 -7.07 3.49 -15.29
N ARG A 271 -5.91 4.01 -14.88
CA ARG A 271 -5.81 5.31 -14.26
C ARG A 271 -5.95 6.43 -15.30
N PRO A 272 -6.78 7.45 -15.06
CA PRO A 272 -6.80 8.62 -15.90
C PRO A 272 -5.45 9.35 -15.80
N LEU A 273 -4.97 9.89 -16.93
CA LEU A 273 -3.75 10.70 -17.01
C LEU A 273 -2.44 9.94 -16.72
N LEU A 274 -2.35 8.65 -17.07
CA LEU A 274 -1.07 7.92 -17.08
C LEU A 274 0.01 8.63 -17.93
N SER A 275 -0.37 9.42 -18.91
CA SER A 275 0.52 10.26 -19.71
C SER A 275 1.27 11.33 -18.90
N HIS A 276 0.80 11.67 -17.69
CA HIS A 276 1.47 12.61 -16.79
C HIS A 276 2.55 11.95 -15.91
N VAL A 277 2.56 10.62 -15.81
CA VAL A 277 3.58 9.89 -15.04
C VAL A 277 4.94 10.12 -15.70
N LYS A 278 5.92 10.54 -14.89
CA LYS A 278 7.31 10.79 -15.30
C LYS A 278 8.28 9.75 -14.77
N ARG A 279 7.93 9.08 -13.67
CA ARG A 279 8.78 8.10 -13.01
C ARG A 279 7.98 6.83 -12.76
N LEU A 280 8.48 5.70 -13.26
CA LEU A 280 7.91 4.38 -13.01
C LEU A 280 8.96 3.46 -12.40
N HIS A 281 8.65 2.92 -11.24
CA HIS A 281 9.52 2.03 -10.50
C HIS A 281 8.81 0.69 -10.34
N ILE A 282 9.46 -0.39 -10.75
CA ILE A 282 8.94 -1.75 -10.64
C ILE A 282 10.00 -2.58 -9.93
N GLU A 283 9.65 -3.14 -8.79
CA GLU A 283 10.45 -4.11 -8.06
C GLU A 283 9.63 -5.38 -7.87
N HIS A 284 10.17 -6.51 -8.31
CA HIS A 284 9.58 -7.81 -8.12
C HIS A 284 10.68 -8.78 -7.70
N ARG A 285 10.56 -9.45 -6.56
CA ARG A 285 11.56 -10.44 -6.12
C ARG A 285 10.98 -11.82 -5.82
N ALA A 286 9.73 -12.08 -6.24
CA ALA A 286 9.17 -13.42 -6.09
C ALA A 286 9.79 -14.38 -7.11
N VAL A 287 10.16 -15.58 -6.65
CA VAL A 287 10.69 -16.67 -7.48
C VAL A 287 9.61 -17.13 -8.44
N VAL A 288 9.92 -17.38 -9.72
CA VAL A 288 8.89 -17.92 -10.62
C VAL A 288 8.87 -19.44 -10.55
N SER A 289 7.66 -19.98 -10.45
CA SER A 289 7.43 -21.42 -10.58
C SER A 289 6.42 -21.79 -11.67
N ASN A 290 5.73 -20.82 -12.30
CA ASN A 290 4.63 -21.09 -13.23
C ASN A 290 4.67 -20.25 -14.52
N THR A 291 4.70 -20.93 -15.67
CA THR A 291 4.71 -20.33 -17.02
C THR A 291 3.41 -19.60 -17.38
N TYR A 292 2.25 -19.98 -16.83
CA TYR A 292 0.97 -19.34 -17.18
C TYR A 292 0.89 -17.89 -16.68
N GLU A 293 1.33 -17.64 -15.45
CA GLU A 293 1.27 -16.31 -14.85
C GLU A 293 2.27 -15.34 -15.47
N MET A 294 3.45 -15.86 -15.85
CA MET A 294 4.41 -15.15 -16.67
C MET A 294 3.76 -14.63 -17.96
N LEU A 295 2.96 -15.46 -18.65
CA LEU A 295 2.26 -15.06 -19.87
C LEU A 295 1.20 -13.97 -19.61
N CYS A 296 0.48 -14.04 -18.48
CA CYS A 296 -0.48 -13.00 -18.10
C CYS A 296 0.20 -11.63 -17.93
N ILE A 297 1.42 -11.61 -17.41
CA ILE A 297 2.17 -10.37 -17.17
C ILE A 297 2.85 -9.89 -18.43
N ALA A 298 3.43 -10.79 -19.22
CA ALA A 298 3.94 -10.50 -20.56
C ALA A 298 2.86 -9.87 -21.46
N ALA A 299 1.58 -10.21 -21.25
CA ALA A 299 0.46 -9.58 -21.95
C ALA A 299 0.08 -8.19 -21.40
N LYS A 300 0.30 -7.91 -20.10
CA LYS A 300 -0.10 -6.65 -19.45
C LYS A 300 0.98 -5.57 -19.49
N VAL A 301 2.25 -5.92 -19.34
CA VAL A 301 3.36 -4.94 -19.35
C VAL A 301 3.36 -4.10 -20.64
N PRO A 302 3.17 -4.69 -21.84
CA PRO A 302 3.13 -3.91 -23.07
C PRO A 302 1.97 -2.91 -23.10
N VAL A 303 0.79 -3.32 -22.65
CA VAL A 303 -0.40 -2.46 -22.57
C VAL A 303 -0.17 -1.30 -21.59
N LEU A 304 0.51 -1.54 -20.46
CA LEU A 304 0.86 -0.48 -19.53
C LEU A 304 1.79 0.53 -20.20
N PHE A 305 2.86 0.06 -20.83
CA PHE A 305 3.86 0.93 -21.47
C PHE A 305 3.30 1.72 -22.66
N ASP A 306 2.38 1.15 -23.44
CA ASP A 306 1.66 1.85 -24.51
C ASP A 306 0.77 2.99 -23.99
N SER A 307 0.28 2.85 -22.75
CA SER A 307 -0.58 3.85 -22.09
C SER A 307 0.22 4.97 -21.40
N LEU A 308 1.54 4.84 -21.30
CA LEU A 308 2.40 5.84 -20.64
C LEU A 308 2.83 6.94 -21.63
N GLY A 309 3.00 8.14 -21.08
CA GLY A 309 3.68 9.22 -21.77
C GLY A 309 5.21 9.07 -21.68
N PRO A 310 5.97 10.08 -22.14
CA PRO A 310 7.42 10.10 -21.97
C PRO A 310 7.81 10.09 -20.49
N LEU A 311 8.69 9.16 -20.13
CA LEU A 311 9.24 9.00 -18.78
C LEU A 311 10.60 9.69 -18.67
N ASP A 312 10.80 10.39 -17.55
CA ASP A 312 12.11 10.85 -17.14
C ASP A 312 12.95 9.69 -16.56
N LYS A 313 12.30 8.71 -15.93
CA LYS A 313 12.99 7.55 -15.34
C LYS A 313 12.11 6.30 -15.33
N LEU A 314 12.67 5.20 -15.82
CA LEU A 314 12.17 3.84 -15.62
C LEU A 314 13.17 3.07 -14.75
N ARG A 315 12.74 2.59 -13.58
CA ARG A 315 13.54 1.75 -12.69
C ARG A 315 12.91 0.36 -12.61
N ILE A 316 13.70 -0.67 -12.87
CA ILE A 316 13.29 -2.07 -12.78
C ILE A 316 14.27 -2.79 -11.86
N ARG A 317 13.75 -3.52 -10.87
CA ARG A 317 14.55 -4.29 -9.92
C ARG A 317 14.02 -5.70 -9.75
N GLY A 318 14.89 -6.71 -9.83
CA GLY A 318 14.50 -8.10 -9.58
C GLY A 318 13.57 -8.70 -10.64
N CYS A 319 13.24 -8.02 -11.73
CA CYS A 319 12.36 -8.60 -12.76
C CYS A 319 13.15 -9.40 -13.79
N ASP A 320 12.51 -10.41 -14.39
CA ASP A 320 12.99 -11.00 -15.64
C ASP A 320 12.67 -10.04 -16.81
N LEU A 321 13.72 -9.42 -17.35
CA LEU A 321 13.59 -8.42 -18.41
C LEU A 321 13.15 -9.02 -19.74
N HIS A 322 13.42 -10.31 -19.99
CA HIS A 322 12.94 -10.96 -21.19
C HIS A 322 11.41 -10.97 -21.20
N ILE A 323 10.78 -11.32 -20.07
CA ILE A 323 9.31 -11.30 -19.94
C ILE A 323 8.73 -9.89 -20.14
N PHE A 324 9.39 -8.87 -19.57
CA PHE A 324 8.90 -7.50 -19.62
C PHE A 324 9.06 -6.84 -20.98
N PHE A 325 10.12 -7.20 -21.71
CA PHE A 325 10.52 -6.47 -22.90
C PHE A 325 10.39 -7.23 -24.21
N ASP A 326 10.15 -8.55 -24.17
CA ASP A 326 10.04 -9.40 -25.38
C ASP A 326 9.10 -8.80 -26.43
N ALA A 327 7.96 -8.26 -26.01
CA ALA A 327 6.96 -7.64 -26.90
C ALA A 327 7.46 -6.42 -27.70
N PHE A 328 8.59 -5.82 -27.34
CA PHE A 328 9.17 -4.65 -28.01
C PHE A 328 10.39 -4.99 -28.87
N LEU A 329 10.88 -6.22 -28.80
CA LEU A 329 12.03 -6.67 -29.57
C LEU A 329 11.60 -7.01 -31.00
N GLU A 330 12.56 -7.06 -31.93
CA GLU A 330 12.29 -7.29 -33.36
C GLU A 330 11.64 -8.65 -33.67
N ASN A 331 11.84 -9.64 -32.78
CA ASN A 331 11.28 -10.99 -32.89
C ASN A 331 10.65 -11.43 -31.55
N PRO A 332 9.45 -10.92 -31.20
CA PRO A 332 8.80 -11.28 -29.94
C PRO A 332 8.42 -12.77 -29.94
N ARG A 333 8.76 -13.49 -28.87
CA ARG A 333 8.44 -14.92 -28.71
C ARG A 333 7.11 -15.13 -27.97
N LEU A 334 6.72 -14.19 -27.12
CA LEU A 334 5.63 -14.32 -26.15
C LEU A 334 4.39 -13.50 -26.53
N CYS A 335 4.51 -12.53 -27.45
CA CYS A 335 3.40 -11.68 -27.90
C CYS A 335 3.09 -11.85 -29.39
N ASN A 336 1.87 -12.34 -29.70
CA ASN A 336 1.32 -12.46 -31.06
C ASN A 336 0.50 -11.22 -31.49
N SER A 337 0.56 -10.12 -30.75
CA SER A 337 -0.28 -8.93 -30.94
C SER A 337 0.43 -7.83 -31.74
N LYS A 338 -0.36 -6.81 -32.13
CA LYS A 338 0.08 -5.61 -32.88
C LYS A 338 1.37 -5.02 -32.30
N PRO A 339 2.22 -4.38 -33.14
CA PRO A 339 3.42 -3.72 -32.66
C PRO A 339 3.08 -2.68 -31.58
N VAL A 340 3.61 -2.89 -30.38
CA VAL A 340 3.44 -1.99 -29.23
C VAL A 340 4.64 -1.04 -29.19
N VAL A 341 4.40 0.24 -28.92
CA VAL A 341 5.46 1.24 -28.92
C VAL A 341 6.00 1.37 -27.50
N PHE A 342 7.24 0.96 -27.27
CA PHE A 342 7.93 1.27 -26.01
C PHE A 342 7.96 2.79 -25.78
N PRO A 343 7.59 3.30 -24.59
CA PRO A 343 7.54 4.74 -24.33
C PRO A 343 8.92 5.36 -24.43
N GLN A 344 8.97 6.67 -24.69
CA GLN A 344 10.22 7.41 -24.57
C GLN A 344 10.67 7.40 -23.10
N VAL A 345 11.93 7.06 -22.85
CA VAL A 345 12.53 6.99 -21.52
C VAL A 345 13.89 7.67 -21.56
N LYS A 346 14.07 8.72 -20.76
CA LYS A 346 15.37 9.39 -20.64
C LYS A 346 16.39 8.55 -19.89
N LYS A 347 16.00 8.00 -18.72
CA LYS A 347 16.89 7.24 -17.84
C LYS A 347 16.34 5.85 -17.57
N LEU A 348 17.09 4.82 -17.95
CA LEU A 348 16.79 3.42 -17.62
C LEU A 348 17.69 2.96 -16.49
N VAL A 349 17.11 2.40 -15.43
CA VAL A 349 17.84 1.84 -14.30
C VAL A 349 17.39 0.41 -14.08
N VAL A 350 18.29 -0.55 -14.31
CA VAL A 350 18.05 -1.99 -14.15
C VAL A 350 18.93 -2.50 -13.01
N LEU A 351 18.31 -3.09 -11.98
CA LEU A 351 19.00 -3.53 -10.77
C LEU A 351 18.69 -5.00 -10.47
N HIS A 352 19.72 -5.83 -10.40
CA HIS A 352 19.64 -7.25 -10.06
C HIS A 352 18.50 -7.97 -10.79
N PRO A 353 18.47 -7.95 -12.14
CA PRO A 353 17.41 -8.63 -12.89
C PRO A 353 17.43 -10.13 -12.58
N LEU A 354 16.25 -10.77 -12.53
CA LEU A 354 16.16 -12.22 -12.41
C LEU A 354 16.66 -12.86 -13.71
N MET A 355 17.53 -13.85 -13.57
CA MET A 355 18.21 -14.55 -14.67
C MET A 355 17.71 -16.00 -14.79
N GLU A 356 16.38 -16.19 -14.88
CA GLU A 356 15.81 -17.54 -14.89
C GLU A 356 16.05 -18.30 -16.20
N ILE A 357 16.13 -17.59 -17.33
CA ILE A 357 16.26 -18.19 -18.67
C ILE A 357 17.72 -18.22 -19.14
N ASP A 358 18.37 -17.05 -19.26
CA ASP A 358 19.76 -16.89 -19.74
C ASP A 358 20.26 -15.45 -19.49
N GLU A 359 21.45 -15.29 -18.92
CA GLU A 359 22.13 -13.98 -18.73
C GLU A 359 22.29 -13.22 -20.07
N THR A 360 22.51 -13.98 -21.15
CA THR A 360 22.69 -13.46 -22.50
C THR A 360 21.40 -12.82 -23.02
N GLU A 361 20.24 -13.44 -22.77
CA GLU A 361 18.96 -12.92 -23.24
C GLU A 361 18.54 -11.66 -22.48
N CYS A 362 18.84 -11.58 -21.18
CA CYS A 362 18.63 -10.37 -20.37
C CYS A 362 19.45 -9.19 -20.92
N THR A 363 20.72 -9.43 -21.24
CA THR A 363 21.62 -8.42 -21.83
C THR A 363 21.14 -7.97 -23.21
N LYS A 364 20.75 -8.92 -24.07
CA LYS A 364 20.17 -8.63 -25.39
C LYS A 364 18.89 -7.80 -25.28
N ALA A 365 18.05 -8.02 -24.27
CA ALA A 365 16.85 -7.22 -24.07
C ALA A 365 17.17 -5.75 -23.76
N ILE A 366 18.15 -5.49 -22.87
CA ILE A 366 18.57 -4.13 -22.52
C ILE A 366 19.19 -3.42 -23.74
N VAL A 367 20.11 -4.07 -24.44
CA VAL A 367 20.73 -3.53 -25.66
C VAL A 367 19.69 -3.32 -26.77
N GLY A 368 18.76 -4.26 -26.92
CA GLY A 368 17.66 -4.18 -27.88
C GLY A 368 16.77 -2.96 -27.66
N LEU A 369 16.44 -2.65 -26.40
CA LEU A 369 15.72 -1.42 -26.06
C LEU A 369 16.53 -0.16 -26.35
N ALA A 370 17.83 -0.17 -26.05
CA ALA A 370 18.72 0.96 -26.36
C ALA A 370 18.74 1.25 -27.87
N ARG A 371 18.93 0.20 -28.68
CA ARG A 371 18.84 0.27 -30.14
C ARG A 371 17.49 0.78 -30.62
N LEU A 372 16.41 0.25 -30.06
CA LEU A 372 15.04 0.64 -30.41
C LEU A 372 14.82 2.13 -30.19
N GLN A 373 15.20 2.68 -29.03
CA GLN A 373 15.01 4.11 -28.76
C GLN A 373 15.95 5.00 -29.58
N HIS A 374 17.22 4.58 -29.73
CA HIS A 374 18.20 5.28 -30.57
C HIS A 374 17.73 5.37 -32.03
N SER A 375 17.22 4.28 -32.61
CA SER A 375 16.72 4.25 -33.99
C SER A 375 15.53 5.20 -34.23
N ARG A 376 14.80 5.56 -33.17
CA ARG A 376 13.72 6.56 -33.20
C ARG A 376 14.22 8.00 -33.08
N GLY A 377 15.54 8.21 -32.99
CA GLY A 377 16.16 9.52 -32.82
C GLY A 377 16.11 10.06 -31.39
N ILE A 378 15.86 9.19 -30.41
CA ILE A 378 15.68 9.56 -29.01
C ILE A 378 16.50 8.62 -28.11
N PRO A 379 17.85 8.69 -28.14
CA PRO A 379 18.67 7.81 -27.32
C PRO A 379 18.44 8.06 -25.83
N PHE A 380 18.67 7.03 -25.02
CA PHE A 380 18.69 7.18 -23.57
C PHE A 380 19.79 8.19 -23.16
N GLU A 381 19.46 9.09 -22.24
CA GLU A 381 20.43 9.97 -21.59
C GLU A 381 21.35 9.19 -20.65
N LEU A 382 20.80 8.18 -19.98
CA LEU A 382 21.52 7.31 -19.05
C LEU A 382 20.92 5.91 -19.06
N VAL A 383 21.80 4.91 -19.10
CA VAL A 383 21.47 3.52 -18.77
C VAL A 383 22.36 3.08 -17.61
N LYS A 384 21.75 2.80 -16.45
CA LYS A 384 22.41 2.24 -15.28
C LYS A 384 22.03 0.77 -15.14
N VAL A 385 23.01 -0.12 -15.12
CA VAL A 385 22.81 -1.56 -14.99
C VAL A 385 23.63 -2.08 -13.82
N ARG A 386 22.99 -2.88 -12.95
CA ARG A 386 23.64 -3.60 -11.84
C ARG A 386 23.22 -5.05 -11.89
N MET A 387 24.17 -5.96 -12.02
CA MET A 387 23.97 -7.40 -12.18
C MET A 387 25.09 -8.13 -11.44
N TRP A 388 24.83 -9.33 -10.91
CA TRP A 388 25.87 -10.08 -10.19
C TRP A 388 26.98 -10.59 -11.12
N ASN A 389 26.64 -10.93 -12.36
CA ASN A 389 27.58 -11.28 -13.41
C ASN A 389 27.31 -10.39 -14.62
N LEU A 390 27.88 -9.18 -14.65
CA LEU A 390 27.76 -8.33 -15.83
C LEU A 390 28.60 -8.93 -16.98
N PRO A 391 28.02 -9.27 -18.14
CA PRO A 391 28.80 -9.85 -19.22
C PRO A 391 29.90 -8.90 -19.71
N ALA A 392 31.07 -9.46 -19.99
CA ALA A 392 32.19 -8.71 -20.54
C ALA A 392 31.78 -8.04 -21.87
N GLY A 393 32.03 -6.74 -22.00
CA GLY A 393 31.69 -5.96 -23.19
C GLY A 393 30.25 -5.43 -23.25
N MET A 394 29.39 -5.73 -22.28
CA MET A 394 28.03 -5.16 -22.24
C MET A 394 28.04 -3.63 -22.19
N ALA A 395 28.94 -3.05 -21.39
CA ALA A 395 29.07 -1.60 -21.31
C ALA A 395 29.49 -1.00 -22.67
N GLU A 396 30.50 -1.57 -23.31
CA GLU A 396 30.98 -1.16 -24.64
C GLU A 396 29.89 -1.29 -25.72
N GLU A 397 29.06 -2.34 -25.65
CA GLU A 397 27.94 -2.52 -26.57
C GLU A 397 26.84 -1.47 -26.34
N LEU A 398 26.54 -1.14 -25.07
CA LEU A 398 25.54 -0.11 -24.74
C LEU A 398 26.00 1.30 -25.12
N GLU A 399 27.27 1.63 -24.94
CA GLU A 399 27.87 2.93 -25.29
C GLU A 399 27.67 3.32 -26.77
N GLN A 400 27.45 2.34 -27.65
CA GLN A 400 27.13 2.59 -29.05
C GLN A 400 25.73 3.19 -29.28
N TRP A 401 24.83 3.06 -28.30
CA TRP A 401 23.40 3.36 -28.44
C TRP A 401 22.87 4.38 -27.43
N VAL A 402 23.64 4.70 -26.39
CA VAL A 402 23.22 5.56 -25.28
C VAL A 402 24.28 6.60 -24.96
N ASN A 403 23.86 7.72 -24.36
CA ASN A 403 24.78 8.82 -24.09
C ASN A 403 25.73 8.53 -22.92
N VAL A 404 25.24 7.86 -21.88
CA VAL A 404 26.00 7.52 -20.68
C VAL A 404 25.61 6.12 -20.22
N VAL A 405 26.62 5.29 -19.96
CA VAL A 405 26.47 3.96 -19.36
C VAL A 405 27.08 4.00 -17.96
N ASP A 406 26.33 3.49 -16.98
CA ASP A 406 26.83 3.26 -15.63
C ASP A 406 26.65 1.78 -15.28
N CYS A 407 27.76 1.06 -15.21
CA CYS A 407 27.82 -0.38 -14.92
C CYS A 407 28.62 -0.72 -13.65
N ASP A 408 29.09 0.28 -12.90
CA ASP A 408 30.02 0.09 -11.78
C ASP A 408 29.39 -0.67 -10.60
N GLU A 409 30.09 -1.61 -9.99
CA GLU A 409 29.64 -2.17 -8.70
C GLU A 409 29.84 -1.10 -7.61
N GLU A 410 28.76 -0.57 -7.03
CA GLU A 410 28.85 0.24 -5.79
C GLU A 410 28.30 -0.58 -4.62
N GLU A 411 28.99 -0.47 -3.48
CA GLU A 411 28.68 -1.10 -2.20
C GLU A 411 27.24 -0.77 -1.75
N GLU A 412 26.55 -1.79 -1.25
CA GLU A 412 25.15 -1.73 -0.84
C GLU A 412 24.91 -0.63 0.23
N GLU A 413 24.16 0.43 -0.11
CA GLU A 413 23.37 1.15 0.90
C GLU A 413 22.22 0.21 1.33
N TYR A 414 22.52 -0.67 2.29
CA TYR A 414 21.49 -1.23 3.17
C TYR A 414 20.91 -0.07 3.98
N VAL A 415 19.71 0.38 3.61
CA VAL A 415 18.85 1.22 4.46
C VAL A 415 17.66 0.39 4.90
#